data_AF-A0A3N5PQW5-F1
#
_entry.id   AF-A0A3N5PQW5-F1
#
_cell.length_a   1.000
_cell.length_b   1.000
_cell.length_c   1.000
_cell.angle_alpha   90.00
_cell.angle_beta   90.00
_cell.angle_gamma   90.00
#
_symmetry.space_group_name_H-M   'P 1'
#
loop_
_entity.id
_entity.type
_entity.pdbx_description
1 polymer ?
#
loop_
_entity_poly.entity_id
_entity_poly.type
_entity_poly.pdbx_seq_one_letter_code
_entity_poly.pdbx_strand_id
1 'polypeptide(L)' 'MNLLPIMLNLAGRRVVVVGGGAVGLRKARALLDAGAAVTLVTLDFAP' A
#
# COMPACT_ATOMS: atom_id res chain seq x y z
N MET A 1 -18.26 10.36 -12.77
CA MET A 1 -17.44 9.83 -11.66
C MET A 1 -17.51 10.81 -10.52
N ASN A 2 -18.06 10.41 -9.38
CA ASN A 2 -18.24 11.30 -8.23
C ASN A 2 -17.14 10.98 -7.21
N LEU A 3 -15.90 11.33 -7.54
CA LEU A 3 -14.73 11.15 -6.67
C LEU A 3 -14.35 12.49 -6.03
N LEU A 4 -14.03 12.47 -4.74
CA LEU A 4 -13.42 13.60 -4.04
C LEU A 4 -11.92 13.35 -3.93
N PRO A 5 -11.06 14.11 -4.64
CA PRO A 5 -9.63 13.97 -4.47
C PRO A 5 -9.20 14.49 -3.09
N ILE A 6 -8.40 13.71 -2.38
CA ILE A 6 -7.81 14.10 -1.09
C ILE A 6 -6.32 13.77 -1.08
N MET A 7 -5.55 14.55 -0.32
CA MET A 7 -4.16 14.27 -0.01
C MET A 7 -4.08 13.70 1.41
N LEU A 8 -3.43 12.57 1.57
CA LEU A 8 -3.29 11.89 2.86
C LEU A 8 -1.83 11.94 3.33
N ASN A 9 -1.61 12.37 4.57
CA ASN A 9 -0.31 12.20 5.21
C ASN A 9 -0.21 10.78 5.80
N LEU A 10 0.63 9.96 5.18
CA LEU A 10 0.82 8.56 5.60
C LEU A 10 2.07 8.35 6.45
N ALA A 11 2.86 9.39 6.74
CA ALA A 11 4.07 9.27 7.54
C ALA A 11 3.79 8.59 8.90
N GLY A 12 4.42 7.44 9.14
CA GLY A 12 4.27 6.62 10.34
C GLY A 12 2.89 5.96 10.52
N ARG A 13 1.96 6.12 9.56
CA ARG A 13 0.60 5.56 9.65
C ARG A 13 0.61 4.09 9.27
N ARG A 14 -0.09 3.27 10.06
CA ARG A 14 -0.27 1.84 9.76
C ARG A 14 -1.22 1.65 8.57
N VAL A 15 -0.77 0.91 7.57
CA VAL A 15 -1.55 0.56 6.38
C VAL A 15 -1.41 -0.94 6.10
N VAL A 16 -2.50 -1.59 5.69
CA VAL A 16 -2.47 -3.00 5.28
C VAL A 16 -2.61 -3.12 3.76
N VAL A 17 -1.81 -4.00 3.17
CA VAL A 17 -1.95 -4.43 1.77
C VAL A 17 -2.19 -5.93 1.76
N VAL A 18 -3.23 -6.38 1.08
CA VAL A 18 -3.56 -7.81 0.94
C VAL A 18 -3.25 -8.25 -0.48
N GLY A 19 -2.42 -9.30 -0.61
CA GLY A 19 -1.95 -9.86 -1.88
C GLY A 19 -0.49 -9.52 -2.19
N GLY A 20 0.33 -10.54 -2.41
CA GLY A 20 1.76 -10.46 -2.71
C GLY A 20 2.11 -10.50 -4.20
N GLY A 21 1.13 -10.45 -5.08
CA GLY A 21 1.34 -10.35 -6.52
C GLY A 21 1.95 -9.01 -6.95
N ALA A 22 2.34 -8.88 -8.22
CA ALA A 22 2.97 -7.67 -8.76
C ALA A 22 2.21 -6.37 -8.46
N VAL A 23 0.87 -6.38 -8.47
CA VAL A 23 0.05 -5.22 -8.15
C VAL A 23 0.14 -4.85 -6.66
N GLY A 24 0.07 -5.83 -5.77
CA GLY A 24 0.16 -5.63 -4.33
C GLY A 24 1.52 -5.09 -3.93
N LEU A 25 2.59 -5.68 -4.46
CA LEU A 25 3.96 -5.22 -4.27
C LEU A 25 4.16 -3.77 -4.76
N ARG A 26 3.66 -3.42 -5.95
CA ARG A 26 3.72 -2.05 -6.47
C ARG A 26 3.00 -1.06 -5.55
N LYS A 27 1.81 -1.43 -5.04
CA LYS A 27 1.05 -0.56 -4.13
C LYS A 27 1.74 -0.42 -2.77
N ALA A 28 2.28 -1.52 -2.23
CA ALA A 28 3.05 -1.49 -1.00
C ALA A 28 4.27 -0.57 -1.13
N ARG A 29 4.97 -0.61 -2.26
CA ARG A 29 6.08 0.32 -2.54
C ARG A 29 5.65 1.78 -2.51
N ALA A 30 4.58 2.14 -3.23
CA ALA A 30 4.08 3.52 -3.23
C ALA A 30 3.66 4.01 -1.84
N LEU A 31 3.10 3.12 -1.01
CA LEU A 31 2.72 3.44 0.38
C LEU A 31 3.95 3.61 1.29
N LEU A 32 4.99 2.79 1.11
CA LEU A 32 6.28 2.93 1.80
C LEU A 32 6.96 4.24 1.43
N ASP A 33 6.98 4.59 0.13
CA ASP A 33 7.54 5.85 -0.36
C ASP A 33 6.79 7.07 0.22
N ALA A 34 5.49 6.92 0.51
CA ALA A 34 4.67 7.92 1.23
C ALA A 34 4.89 7.94 2.76
N GLY A 35 5.81 7.12 3.28
CA GLY A 35 6.18 7.07 4.69
C GLY A 35 5.29 6.18 5.56
N ALA A 36 4.42 5.35 4.99
CA ALA A 36 3.54 4.46 5.74
C ALA A 36 4.31 3.32 6.44
N ALA A 37 3.79 2.90 7.59
CA ALA A 37 4.14 1.63 8.22
C ALA A 37 3.28 0.52 7.59
N VAL A 38 3.80 -0.12 6.54
CA VAL A 38 3.04 -1.09 5.74
C VAL A 38 3.16 -2.51 6.30
N THR A 39 2.00 -3.15 6.52
CA THR A 39 1.89 -4.59 6.72
C THR A 39 1.33 -5.22 5.44
N LEU A 40 2.09 -6.13 4.82
CA LEU A 40 1.61 -6.90 3.66
C LEU A 40 1.23 -8.31 4.12
N VAL A 41 0.00 -8.71 3.82
CA VAL A 41 -0.54 -10.03 4.12
C VAL A 41 -0.74 -10.81 2.82
N THR A 42 -0.13 -11.97 2.71
CA THR A 42 -0.28 -12.85 1.55
C THR A 42 0.06 -14.30 1.88
N LEU A 43 -0.37 -15.22 1.00
CA LEU A 43 0.04 -16.62 1.07
C LEU A 43 1.41 -16.81 0.38
N ASP A 44 1.63 -16.13 -0.74
CA ASP A 44 2.86 -16.20 -1.54
C ASP A 44 3.20 -14.84 -2.16
N PHE A 45 4.48 -14.62 -2.44
CA PHE A 45 4.96 -13.44 -3.17
C PHE A 45 5.14 -13.77 -4.66
N ALA A 46 4.81 -12.79 -5.50
CA ALA A 46 5.27 -12.83 -6.89
C ALA A 46 6.81 -12.90 -6.92
N PRO A 47 7.39 -13.53 -7.96
CA PRO A 47 8.84 -13.59 -8.14
C PRO A 47 9.53 -12.22 -8.10
#